data_AF-A0A7G1HUH1-F1
#
_entry.id   AF-A0A7G1HUH1-F1
#
_cell.length_a   1.000
_cell.length_b   1.000
_cell.length_c   1.000
_cell.angle_alpha   90.00
_cell.angle_beta   90.00
_cell.angle_gamma   90.00
#
_symmetry.space_group_name_H-M   'P 1'
#
loop_
_entity.id
_entity.type
_entity.pdbx_description
1 polymer ?
#
loop_
_entity_poly.entity_id
_entity_poly.type
_entity_poly.pdbx_seq_one_letter_code
_entity_poly.pdbx_strand_id
1 'polypeptide(L)'
;MKNFMLPFLLFPLFAIGGCTDNASKTGTKTEAHEQLVQTYTVERYKLFPTQNMWTFIKLDTQTGQMWQLQYSINDDKGRFEYDLNPNALVVNGKKVNGRFELYPTQNIYNFILLDKIEGKTWQVQWSLDEENRAVLPIIK
;
A
#
# COMPACT_ATOMS: atom_id res chain seq x y z
N MET A 1 -67.90 -3.69 -32.08
CA MET A 1 -68.43 -3.14 -30.81
C MET A 1 -67.48 -1.99 -30.43
N LYS A 2 -67.63 -0.76 -30.98
CA LYS A 2 -68.50 0.37 -30.53
C LYS A 2 -68.37 0.58 -29.02
N ASN A 3 -67.80 1.69 -28.50
CA ASN A 3 -68.23 3.11 -28.56
C ASN A 3 -66.97 4.04 -28.41
N PHE A 4 -66.74 5.15 -29.14
CA PHE A 4 -67.43 6.46 -29.25
C PHE A 4 -67.52 7.28 -27.94
N MET A 5 -66.75 8.39 -27.84
CA MET A 5 -67.18 9.78 -27.54
C MET A 5 -65.98 10.70 -27.19
N LEU A 6 -65.82 11.80 -27.94
CA LEU A 6 -65.17 13.09 -27.55
C LEU A 6 -66.16 13.89 -26.67
N PRO A 7 -65.85 15.01 -25.94
CA PRO A 7 -64.99 16.15 -26.39
C PRO A 7 -64.28 17.00 -25.29
N PHE A 8 -63.58 18.07 -25.72
CA PHE A 8 -63.37 19.40 -25.08
C PHE A 8 -63.04 19.54 -23.57
N LEU A 9 -61.95 20.26 -23.24
CA LEU A 9 -62.00 21.55 -22.50
C LEU A 9 -60.62 22.16 -22.21
N LEU A 10 -60.57 23.49 -22.32
CA LEU A 10 -59.44 24.40 -22.07
C LEU A 10 -59.13 24.60 -20.57
N PHE A 11 -57.85 24.85 -20.30
CA PHE A 11 -57.19 25.59 -19.19
C PHE A 11 -58.05 26.22 -18.08
N PRO A 12 -57.55 26.22 -16.82
CA PRO A 12 -56.87 27.45 -16.37
C PRO A 12 -55.64 27.26 -15.44
N LEU A 13 -54.74 28.26 -15.50
CA LEU A 13 -53.79 28.65 -14.46
C LEU A 13 -54.52 29.20 -13.22
N PHE A 14 -53.73 29.47 -12.15
CA PHE A 14 -54.05 30.12 -10.85
C PHE A 14 -54.35 29.13 -9.71
N ALA A 15 -53.83 29.27 -8.49
CA ALA A 15 -52.92 30.24 -7.88
C ALA A 15 -52.29 29.64 -6.61
N ILE A 16 -51.05 30.05 -6.34
CA ILE A 16 -50.49 30.53 -5.07
C ILE A 16 -51.10 29.99 -3.76
N GLY A 17 -50.24 29.36 -2.96
CA GLY A 17 -50.02 29.77 -1.57
C GLY A 17 -50.69 28.93 -0.48
N GLY A 18 -49.88 28.10 0.19
CA GLY A 18 -50.20 27.52 1.50
C GLY A 18 -48.94 26.95 2.14
N CYS A 19 -48.23 27.76 2.91
CA CYS A 19 -47.08 27.34 3.72
C CYS A 19 -47.52 26.44 4.87
N THR A 20 -46.81 25.34 5.14
CA THR A 20 -46.44 24.90 6.50
C THR A 20 -45.17 24.04 6.44
N ASP A 21 -44.37 24.19 7.49
CA ASP A 21 -42.95 23.87 7.57
C ASP A 21 -42.54 22.39 7.57
N ASN A 22 -41.22 22.22 7.35
CA ASN A 22 -40.33 21.12 7.76
C ASN A 22 -40.01 20.05 6.73
N ALA A 23 -38.82 20.14 6.12
CA ALA A 23 -37.70 19.25 6.47
C ALA A 23 -36.51 19.39 5.50
N SER A 24 -35.35 19.65 6.11
CA SER A 24 -33.99 19.23 5.74
C SER A 24 -33.37 19.69 4.41
N LYS A 25 -32.45 20.65 4.54
CA LYS A 25 -31.32 20.85 3.62
C LYS A 25 -30.24 19.80 3.89
N THR A 26 -29.53 19.47 2.81
CA THR A 26 -28.10 19.12 2.75
C THR A 26 -27.72 17.68 3.04
N GLY A 27 -27.03 17.09 2.05
CA GLY A 27 -26.12 15.98 2.28
C GLY A 27 -25.86 15.15 1.04
N THR A 28 -25.29 15.74 0.00
CA THR A 28 -24.59 14.96 -1.03
C THR A 28 -23.50 14.17 -0.31
N LYS A 29 -23.75 12.89 -0.06
CA LYS A 29 -22.75 11.95 0.44
C LYS A 29 -21.65 11.88 -0.63
N THR A 30 -20.62 12.70 -0.46
CA THR A 30 -19.34 12.46 -1.10
C THR A 30 -18.75 11.27 -0.36
N GLU A 31 -19.11 10.08 -0.79
CA GLU A 31 -18.33 8.90 -0.48
C GLU A 31 -16.95 9.17 -1.07
N ALA A 32 -16.00 9.52 -0.18
CA ALA A 32 -14.59 9.54 -0.51
C ALA A 32 -14.21 8.09 -0.85
N HIS A 33 -14.40 7.75 -2.12
CA HIS A 33 -13.88 6.55 -2.72
C HIS A 33 -12.36 6.71 -2.60
N GLU A 34 -11.79 6.15 -1.54
CA GLU A 34 -10.36 6.02 -1.37
C GLU A 34 -9.88 5.33 -2.64
N GLN A 35 -9.31 6.10 -3.56
CA GLN A 35 -8.84 5.57 -4.83
C GLN A 35 -7.80 4.53 -4.47
N LEU A 36 -8.17 3.26 -4.62
CA LEU A 36 -7.24 2.16 -4.77
C LEU A 36 -6.44 2.49 -6.02
N VAL A 37 -5.41 3.33 -5.88
CA VAL A 37 -4.35 3.48 -6.86
C VAL A 37 -3.59 2.16 -6.78
N GLN A 38 -4.16 1.16 -7.42
CA GLN A 38 -3.57 -0.14 -7.62
C GLN A 38 -2.43 0.11 -8.59
N THR A 39 -1.24 0.40 -8.04
CA THR A 39 -0.01 0.61 -8.79
C THR A 39 0.46 -0.72 -9.36
N TYR A 40 -0.21 -1.20 -10.41
CA TYR A 40 0.25 -2.33 -11.19
C TYR A 40 1.63 -2.09 -11.83
N THR A 41 2.13 -0.85 -11.79
CA THR A 41 3.45 -0.45 -12.28
C THR A 41 4.55 -0.45 -11.23
N VAL A 42 4.25 -0.67 -9.94
CA VAL A 42 5.25 -0.66 -8.86
C VAL A 42 5.14 -1.94 -8.03
N GLU A 43 6.22 -2.73 -8.03
CA GLU A 43 6.23 -4.05 -7.44
C GLU A 43 6.13 -3.99 -5.91
N ARG A 44 5.26 -4.82 -5.34
CA ARG A 44 5.15 -4.96 -3.87
C ARG A 44 6.38 -5.64 -3.27
N TYR A 45 6.98 -6.59 -3.97
CA TYR A 45 8.16 -7.32 -3.51
C TYR A 45 9.32 -7.11 -4.48
N LYS A 46 10.51 -6.87 -3.93
CA LYS A 46 11.74 -6.69 -4.71
C LYS A 46 12.90 -7.45 -4.06
N LEU A 47 13.74 -8.07 -4.89
CA LEU A 47 14.97 -8.74 -4.46
C LEU A 47 16.16 -7.81 -4.63
N PHE A 48 17.02 -7.77 -3.61
CA PHE A 48 18.27 -7.01 -3.61
C PHE A 48 19.44 -7.98 -3.45
N PRO A 49 20.36 -8.07 -4.42
CA PRO A 49 21.50 -8.96 -4.32
C PRO A 49 22.45 -8.46 -3.24
N THR A 50 23.04 -9.38 -2.49
CA THR A 50 24.21 -9.10 -1.64
C THR A 50 25.50 -9.35 -2.44
N GLN A 51 26.66 -9.03 -1.86
CA GLN A 51 27.93 -9.45 -2.46
C GLN A 51 28.18 -10.96 -2.32
N ASN A 52 27.45 -11.65 -1.43
CA ASN A 52 27.39 -13.11 -1.44
C ASN A 52 26.42 -13.54 -2.54
N MET A 53 26.94 -14.21 -3.57
CA MET A 53 26.17 -14.62 -4.74
C MET A 53 24.98 -15.55 -4.45
N TRP A 54 24.94 -16.18 -3.27
CA TRP A 54 23.86 -17.09 -2.86
C TRP A 54 22.74 -16.39 -2.08
N THR A 55 22.98 -15.16 -1.62
CA THR A 55 22.12 -14.46 -0.67
C THR A 55 21.53 -13.19 -1.26
N PHE A 56 20.22 -13.04 -1.08
CA PHE A 56 19.43 -11.85 -1.43
C PHE A 56 18.68 -11.35 -0.20
N ILE A 57 18.31 -10.07 -0.24
CA ILE A 57 17.26 -9.54 0.65
C ILE A 57 15.98 -9.38 -0.16
N LYS A 58 14.90 -10.02 0.29
CA LYS A 58 13.55 -9.80 -0.23
C LYS A 58 12.89 -8.71 0.62
N LEU A 59 12.41 -7.64 -0.01
CA LEU A 59 11.76 -6.52 0.64
C LEU A 59 10.30 -6.42 0.21
N ASP A 60 9.36 -6.35 1.17
CA ASP A 60 8.02 -5.79 0.94
C ASP A 60 8.16 -4.26 0.87
N THR A 61 8.18 -3.72 -0.35
CA THR A 61 8.44 -2.31 -0.65
C THR A 61 7.32 -1.40 -0.13
N GLN A 62 6.18 -1.96 0.25
CA GLN A 62 5.04 -1.22 0.79
C GLN A 62 5.16 -1.01 2.30
N THR A 63 5.64 -2.03 3.02
CA THR A 63 5.58 -2.08 4.48
C THR A 63 6.94 -2.08 5.17
N GLY A 64 8.03 -2.35 4.45
CA GLY A 64 9.38 -2.42 5.00
C GLY A 64 9.71 -3.74 5.70
N GLN A 65 8.79 -4.72 5.67
CA GLN A 65 9.10 -6.08 6.09
C GLN A 65 10.09 -6.69 5.12
N MET A 66 11.01 -7.50 5.63
CA MET A 66 12.05 -8.08 4.78
C MET A 66 12.57 -9.41 5.31
N TRP A 67 13.12 -10.16 4.38
CA TRP A 67 13.63 -11.51 4.59
C TRP A 67 14.99 -11.67 3.95
N GLN A 68 15.86 -12.43 4.60
CA GLN A 68 17.05 -12.97 3.97
C GLN A 68 16.66 -14.23 3.20
N LEU A 69 16.94 -14.24 1.91
CA LEU A 69 16.68 -15.36 1.00
C LEU A 69 18.01 -15.97 0.56
N GLN A 70 18.13 -17.29 0.68
CA GLN A 70 19.27 -18.03 0.16
C GLN A 70 18.81 -19.13 -0.79
N TYR A 71 19.53 -19.31 -1.89
CA TYR A 71 19.33 -20.44 -2.80
C TYR A 71 20.56 -21.35 -2.84
N SER A 72 20.34 -22.58 -3.30
CA SER A 72 21.36 -23.62 -3.42
C SER A 72 20.99 -24.56 -4.57
N ILE A 73 22.02 -25.02 -5.27
CA ILE A 73 21.87 -25.93 -6.43
C ILE A 73 21.79 -27.38 -5.95
N ASN A 74 22.64 -27.77 -4.99
CA ASN A 74 22.88 -29.17 -4.65
C ASN A 74 22.41 -29.57 -3.24
N ASP A 75 21.95 -28.61 -2.43
CA ASP A 75 21.53 -28.86 -1.06
C ASP A 75 20.19 -28.18 -0.77
N ASP A 76 19.17 -28.98 -0.56
CA ASP A 76 17.81 -28.55 -0.21
C ASP A 76 17.78 -27.75 1.09
N LYS A 77 18.65 -28.06 2.05
CA LYS A 77 18.75 -27.32 3.32
C LYS A 77 19.36 -25.94 3.15
N GLY A 78 20.12 -25.73 2.07
CA GLY A 78 20.67 -24.43 1.69
C GLY A 78 19.67 -23.50 1.00
N ARG A 79 18.42 -23.92 0.81
CA ARG A 79 17.32 -23.10 0.27
C ARG A 79 16.39 -22.69 1.39
N PHE A 80 16.44 -21.42 1.77
CA PHE A 80 15.62 -20.91 2.86
C PHE A 80 15.28 -19.44 2.70
N GLU A 81 14.27 -19.04 3.44
CA GLU A 81 13.93 -17.66 3.70
C GLU A 81 13.78 -17.50 5.21
N TYR A 82 14.49 -16.53 5.78
CA TYR A 82 14.37 -16.19 7.19
C TYR A 82 13.97 -14.73 7.37
N ASP A 83 13.19 -14.48 8.40
CA ASP A 83 12.83 -13.12 8.79
C ASP A 83 14.11 -12.34 9.11
N LEU A 84 14.22 -11.17 8.50
CA LEU A 84 15.24 -10.17 8.80
C LEU A 84 14.60 -8.99 9.55
N ASN A 85 13.40 -8.59 9.13
CA ASN A 85 12.50 -7.80 9.96
C ASN A 85 11.04 -8.20 9.64
N PRO A 86 10.39 -8.97 10.53
CA PRO A 86 9.00 -9.41 10.33
C PRO A 86 7.98 -8.30 10.64
N ASN A 87 8.40 -7.20 11.26
CA ASN A 87 7.51 -6.13 11.69
C ASN A 87 7.41 -5.05 10.62
N ALA A 88 6.19 -4.67 10.24
CA ALA A 88 5.97 -3.54 9.36
C ALA A 88 6.50 -2.24 9.99
N LEU A 89 7.29 -1.50 9.21
CA LEU A 89 7.81 -0.18 9.61
C LEU A 89 6.75 0.92 9.47
N VAL A 90 5.67 0.65 8.72
CA VAL A 90 4.50 1.53 8.59
C VAL A 90 3.43 1.11 9.58
N VAL A 91 3.38 1.77 10.74
CA VAL A 91 2.33 1.58 11.75
C VAL A 91 1.14 2.50 11.46
N ASN A 92 1.40 3.78 11.24
CA ASN A 92 0.40 4.81 10.97
C ASN A 92 0.82 5.59 9.72
N GLY A 93 0.20 5.32 8.58
CA GLY A 93 0.52 6.04 7.34
C GLY A 93 0.10 5.30 6.07
N LYS A 94 0.29 5.96 4.94
CA LYS A 94 -0.10 5.41 3.63
C LYS A 94 0.80 4.22 3.26
N LYS A 95 0.17 3.06 3.04
CA LYS A 95 0.80 1.87 2.48
C LYS A 95 0.80 2.00 0.95
N VAL A 96 1.96 2.25 0.36
CA VAL A 96 2.13 2.39 -1.10
C VAL A 96 3.28 1.51 -1.55
N ASN A 97 3.09 0.71 -2.60
CA ASN A 97 4.18 -0.07 -3.19
C ASN A 97 5.33 0.87 -3.61
N GLY A 98 6.56 0.40 -3.42
CA GLY A 98 7.76 1.17 -3.73
C GLY A 98 8.08 2.28 -2.73
N ARG A 99 7.43 2.35 -1.54
CA ARG A 99 7.80 3.30 -0.48
C ARG A 99 9.22 3.04 0.03
N PHE A 100 9.57 1.79 0.29
CA PHE A 100 10.87 1.40 0.81
C PHE A 100 11.82 0.92 -0.29
N GLU A 101 13.10 1.28 -0.16
CA GLU A 101 14.18 0.87 -1.06
C GLU A 101 15.45 0.54 -0.25
N LEU A 102 16.15 -0.53 -0.62
CA LEU A 102 17.46 -0.86 -0.04
C LEU A 102 18.59 -0.33 -0.94
N TYR A 103 19.60 0.26 -0.31
CA TYR A 103 20.83 0.72 -0.95
C TYR A 103 22.01 -0.09 -0.43
N PRO A 104 22.79 -0.75 -1.30
CA PRO A 104 23.94 -1.54 -0.88
C PRO A 104 25.04 -0.65 -0.31
N THR A 105 25.79 -1.17 0.65
CA THR A 105 27.03 -0.55 1.14
C THR A 105 28.26 -1.31 0.64
N GLN A 106 29.45 -0.80 0.91
CA GLN A 106 30.69 -1.54 0.64
C GLN A 106 30.86 -2.75 1.57
N ASN A 107 30.24 -2.73 2.76
CA ASN A 107 30.22 -3.87 3.67
C ASN A 107 29.14 -4.86 3.21
N ILE A 108 29.54 -6.10 2.94
CA ILE A 108 28.66 -7.12 2.35
C ILE A 108 27.41 -7.41 3.18
N TYR A 109 27.51 -7.24 4.50
CA TYR A 109 26.46 -7.54 5.46
C TYR A 109 25.46 -6.40 5.63
N ASN A 110 25.75 -5.21 5.12
CA ASN A 110 25.02 -3.99 5.45
C ASN A 110 24.38 -3.32 4.22
N PHE A 111 23.14 -2.88 4.41
CA PHE A 111 22.38 -2.02 3.52
C PHE A 111 21.87 -0.80 4.29
N ILE A 112 21.51 0.25 3.55
CA ILE A 112 20.71 1.35 4.06
C ILE A 112 19.30 1.21 3.49
N LEU A 113 18.30 1.09 4.36
CA LEU A 113 16.89 1.20 3.97
C LEU A 113 16.48 2.66 3.97
N LEU A 114 15.84 3.11 2.90
CA LEU A 114 15.23 4.43 2.78
C LEU A 114 13.72 4.31 2.69
N ASP A 115 13.01 5.03 3.56
CA ASP A 115 11.61 5.40 3.34
C ASP A 115 11.55 6.59 2.39
N LYS A 116 11.18 6.37 1.13
CA LYS A 116 11.14 7.41 0.08
C LYS A 116 10.00 8.42 0.27
N ILE A 117 9.10 8.22 1.23
CA ILE A 117 8.02 9.16 1.56
C ILE A 117 8.43 10.04 2.74
N GLU A 118 8.87 9.44 3.85
CA GLU A 118 9.17 10.19 5.08
C GLU A 118 10.65 10.54 5.26
N GLY A 119 11.54 10.00 4.42
CA GLY A 119 12.98 10.24 4.48
C GLY A 119 13.69 9.57 5.66
N LYS A 120 13.00 8.68 6.39
CA LYS A 120 13.57 7.88 7.47
C LYS A 120 14.53 6.84 6.91
N THR A 121 15.58 6.54 7.66
CA THR A 121 16.59 5.57 7.26
C THR A 121 16.89 4.56 8.37
N TRP A 122 17.28 3.36 7.95
CA TRP A 122 17.69 2.29 8.85
C TRP A 122 18.96 1.63 8.32
N GLN A 123 19.85 1.25 9.23
CA GLN A 123 20.87 0.26 8.94
C GLN A 123 20.20 -1.11 8.92
N VAL A 124 20.43 -1.86 7.86
CA VAL A 124 19.96 -3.24 7.69
C VAL A 124 21.18 -4.15 7.65
N GLN A 125 21.30 -5.06 8.61
CA GLN A 125 22.37 -6.02 8.72
C GLN A 125 21.83 -7.45 8.59
N TRP A 126 22.29 -8.20 7.60
CA TRP A 126 21.95 -9.61 7.43
C TRP A 126 23.08 -10.52 7.92
N SER A 127 22.73 -11.74 8.32
CA SER A 127 23.70 -12.73 8.81
C SER A 127 23.09 -14.14 8.74
N LEU A 128 23.95 -15.15 8.60
CA LEU A 128 23.54 -16.54 8.80
C LEU A 128 23.15 -16.78 10.27
N ASP A 129 23.84 -16.14 11.20
CA ASP A 129 23.53 -16.17 12.63
C ASP A 129 22.38 -15.21 12.94
N GLU A 130 21.27 -15.74 13.46
CA GLU A 130 20.05 -14.98 13.73
C GLU A 130 20.28 -13.81 14.68
N GLU A 131 21.09 -14.00 15.73
CA GLU A 131 21.43 -12.98 16.72
C GLU A 131 22.18 -11.76 16.15
N ASN A 132 22.80 -11.92 14.97
CA ASN A 132 23.55 -10.87 14.29
C ASN A 132 22.73 -10.17 13.20
N ARG A 133 21.43 -10.46 13.09
CA ARG A 133 20.51 -9.78 12.18
C ARG A 133 19.92 -8.56 12.85
N ALA A 134 19.87 -7.44 12.13
CA ALA A 134 19.33 -6.22 12.70
C ALA A 134 18.74 -5.27 11.65
N VAL A 135 17.66 -4.58 12.02
CA VAL A 135 17.15 -3.40 11.32
C VAL A 135 17.03 -2.26 12.32
N LEU A 136 17.99 -1.34 12.30
CA LEU A 136 18.18 -0.32 13.32
C LEU A 136 17.94 1.07 12.73
N PRO A 137 17.09 1.92 13.34
CA PRO A 137 16.88 3.27 12.85
C PRO A 137 18.18 4.08 12.94
N ILE A 138 18.49 4.84 11.90
CA ILE A 138 19.61 5.80 11.92
C ILE A 138 19.05 7.12 12.45
N ILE A 139 19.35 7.38 13.72
CA ILE A 139 18.87 8.56 14.45
C ILE A 139 19.75 9.77 14.12
N LYS A 140 19.14 10.95 14.06
CA LYS A 140 19.83 12.24 13.91
C LYS A 140 20.26 12.79 15.25
#